data_AF-A0AAJ0U7S3-F1
#
_entry.id   AF-A0AAJ0U7S3-F1
#
_cell.length_a   1.000
_cell.length_b   1.000
_cell.length_c   1.000
_cell.angle_alpha   90.00
_cell.angle_beta   90.00
_cell.angle_gamma   90.00
#
_symmetry.space_group_name_H-M   'P 1'
#
loop_
_entity.id
_entity.type
_entity.pdbx_description
1 polymer ?
#
loop_
_entity_poly.entity_id
_entity_poly.type
_entity_poly.pdbx_seq_one_letter_code
_entity_poly.pdbx_strand_id
1 'polypeptide(L)'
;MRAIKLFNQQCMLVDDVDSLGLTVNGLFEPAETRSLLGLARPGDRILDVGANIGYYSVLLAERVGAGDQVIAVEPRGSPRSKG
;
A
#
# COMPACT_ATOMS: atom_id res chain seq x y z
N MET A 1 16.92 3.57 3.33
CA MET A 1 15.73 2.74 3.67
C MET A 1 15.61 2.61 5.17
N ARG A 2 14.41 2.83 5.72
CA ARG A 2 14.09 2.75 7.15
C ARG A 2 12.74 2.07 7.35
N ALA A 3 12.59 1.34 8.46
CA ALA A 3 11.31 0.79 8.86
C ALA A 3 10.51 1.85 9.64
N ILE A 4 9.26 2.05 9.28
CA ILE A 4 8.31 2.90 10.01
C ILE A 4 7.09 2.07 10.42
N LYS A 5 6.43 2.47 11.51
CA LYS A 5 5.15 1.89 11.91
C LYS A 5 4.00 2.65 11.25
N LEU A 6 3.10 1.91 10.64
CA LEU A 6 1.82 2.40 10.15
C LEU A 6 0.84 2.58 11.32
N PHE A 7 -0.26 3.28 11.08
CA PHE A 7 -1.30 3.52 12.10
C PHE A 7 -1.92 2.22 12.65
N ASN A 8 -1.86 1.11 11.90
CA ASN A 8 -2.33 -0.22 12.28
C ASN A 8 -1.22 -1.14 12.84
N GLN A 9 -0.08 -0.57 13.29
CA GLN A 9 1.07 -1.30 13.86
C GLN A 9 1.87 -2.18 12.89
N GLN A 10 1.48 -2.28 11.62
CA GLN A 10 2.31 -2.91 10.60
C GLN A 10 3.58 -2.07 10.36
N CYS A 11 4.67 -2.72 9.93
CA CYS A 11 5.90 -2.05 9.57
C CYS A 11 6.05 -1.96 8.05
N MET A 12 6.45 -0.79 7.54
CA MET A 12 6.74 -0.57 6.12
C MET A 12 8.17 -0.04 5.96
N LEU A 13 8.89 -0.56 4.96
CA LEU A 13 10.18 0.01 4.57
C LEU A 13 9.93 1.18 3.63
N VAL A 14 10.44 2.35 4.01
CA VAL A 14 10.40 3.55 3.18
C VAL A 14 11.82 3.96 2.80
N ASP A 15 11.98 4.59 1.63
CA ASP A 15 13.24 5.20 1.24
C ASP A 15 13.49 6.50 2.02
N ASP A 16 14.61 7.16 1.71
CA ASP A 16 15.00 8.36 2.43
C ASP A 16 14.18 9.59 1.99
N VAL A 17 13.61 9.52 0.77
CA VAL A 17 12.69 10.53 0.24
C VAL A 17 11.35 10.49 0.98
N ASP A 18 10.89 9.29 1.38
CA ASP A 18 9.59 9.06 2.01
C ASP A 18 8.47 9.78 1.23
N SER A 19 8.35 9.45 -0.05
CA SER A 19 7.42 10.12 -0.98
C SER A 19 5.96 10.09 -0.55
N LEU A 20 5.58 9.16 0.35
CA LEU A 20 4.25 9.06 0.94
C LEU A 20 4.12 9.79 2.30
N GLY A 21 5.20 10.38 2.82
CA GLY A 21 5.21 11.12 4.09
C GLY A 21 4.87 10.26 5.33
N LEU A 22 5.11 8.96 5.27
CA LEU A 22 4.69 8.00 6.31
C LEU A 22 5.45 8.16 7.62
N THR A 23 6.60 8.84 7.62
CA THR A 23 7.40 9.04 8.83
C THR A 23 6.77 9.98 9.85
N VAL A 24 5.80 10.80 9.44
CA VAL A 24 5.12 11.75 10.32
C VAL A 24 4.09 11.05 11.20
N ASN A 25 3.21 10.22 10.63
CA ASN A 25 2.09 9.59 11.34
C ASN A 25 1.73 8.17 10.87
N GLY A 26 2.50 7.58 9.97
CA GLY A 26 2.22 6.24 9.42
C GLY A 26 0.96 6.14 8.57
N LEU A 27 0.47 7.27 8.03
CA LEU A 27 -0.80 7.36 7.31
C LEU A 27 -0.64 8.22 6.05
N PHE A 28 -0.78 7.58 4.89
CA PHE A 28 -0.85 8.26 3.60
C PHE A 28 -2.33 8.47 3.24
N GLU A 29 -2.67 9.65 2.71
CA GLU A 29 -4.02 10.00 2.23
C GLU A 29 -5.17 9.49 3.15
N PRO A 30 -5.37 10.12 4.32
CA PRO A 30 -6.27 9.62 5.35
C PRO A 30 -7.72 9.36 4.90
N ALA A 31 -8.25 10.16 3.97
CA ALA A 31 -9.62 10.05 3.51
C ALA A 31 -9.80 8.87 2.55
N GLU A 32 -8.84 8.69 1.65
CA GLU A 32 -8.74 7.62 0.66
C GLU A 32 -8.51 6.28 1.37
N THR A 33 -7.57 6.25 2.32
CA THR A 33 -7.31 5.09 3.18
C THR A 33 -8.57 4.65 3.92
N ARG A 34 -9.30 5.59 4.52
CA ARG A 34 -10.56 5.28 5.21
C ARG A 34 -11.63 4.76 4.25
N SER A 35 -11.75 5.37 3.07
CA SER A 35 -12.71 4.97 2.05
C SER A 35 -12.46 3.54 1.57
N LEU A 36 -11.21 3.22 1.21
CA LEU A 36 -10.83 1.88 0.77
C LEU A 36 -11.08 0.81 1.85
N LEU A 37 -10.67 1.08 3.09
CA LEU A 37 -10.89 0.16 4.21
C LEU A 37 -12.36 -0.01 4.59
N GLY A 38 -13.18 1.01 4.36
CA GLY A 38 -14.64 0.95 4.55
C GLY A 38 -15.36 0.16 3.47
N LEU A 39 -14.84 0.15 2.25
CA LEU A 39 -15.40 -0.60 1.12
C LEU A 39 -15.01 -2.08 1.14
N ALA A 40 -13.77 -2.40 1.51
CA ALA A 40 -13.27 -3.77 1.56
C ALA A 40 -13.95 -4.57 2.69
N ARG A 41 -14.30 -5.83 2.41
CA ARG A 41 -14.96 -6.75 3.34
C ARG A 41 -14.16 -8.05 3.48
N PRO A 42 -14.33 -8.79 4.59
CA PRO A 42 -13.67 -10.09 4.74
C PRO A 42 -14.06 -11.02 3.60
N GLY A 43 -13.07 -11.62 2.93
CA GLY A 43 -13.27 -12.51 1.79
C GLY A 43 -13.30 -11.84 0.41
N ASP A 44 -13.22 -10.51 0.33
CA ASP A 44 -13.14 -9.82 -0.97
C ASP A 44 -11.83 -10.16 -1.70
N ARG A 45 -11.88 -10.19 -3.04
CA ARG A 45 -10.68 -10.29 -3.89
C ARG A 45 -10.35 -8.93 -4.47
N ILE A 46 -9.14 -8.44 -4.23
CA ILE A 46 -8.69 -7.10 -4.60
C ILE A 46 -7.48 -7.20 -5.53
N LEU A 47 -7.53 -6.46 -6.63
CA LEU A 47 -6.40 -6.17 -7.50
C LEU A 47 -5.96 -4.72 -7.25
N ASP A 48 -4.76 -4.54 -6.70
CA ASP A 48 -4.14 -3.24 -6.45
C ASP A 48 -3.18 -2.92 -7.61
N VAL A 49 -3.58 -1.98 -8.48
CA VAL A 49 -2.85 -1.62 -9.70
C VAL A 49 -2.11 -0.31 -9.47
N GLY A 50 -0.80 -0.30 -9.72
CA GLY A 50 0.04 0.83 -9.35
C GLY A 50 0.37 0.83 -7.86
N ALA A 51 0.64 -0.36 -7.31
CA ALA A 51 0.80 -0.57 -5.87
C ALA A 51 1.97 0.20 -5.24
N ASN A 52 2.90 0.76 -6.04
CA ASN A 52 4.08 1.48 -5.58
C ASN A 52 4.87 0.67 -4.53
N ILE A 53 4.99 1.14 -3.29
CA ILE A 53 5.65 0.43 -2.18
C ILE A 53 4.70 -0.50 -1.39
N GLY A 54 3.45 -0.66 -1.85
CA GLY A 54 2.46 -1.59 -1.31
C GLY A 54 1.63 -1.05 -0.14
N TYR A 55 1.54 0.28 0.04
CA TYR A 55 0.83 0.90 1.17
C TYR A 55 -0.62 0.43 1.28
N TYR A 56 -1.42 0.57 0.23
CA TYR A 56 -2.81 0.10 0.26
C TYR A 56 -2.91 -1.42 0.27
N SER A 57 -2.01 -2.12 -0.43
CA SER A 57 -2.03 -3.58 -0.52
C SER A 57 -2.00 -4.25 0.86
N VAL A 58 -1.10 -3.81 1.76
CA VAL A 58 -0.95 -4.42 3.09
C VAL A 58 -2.11 -4.11 4.03
N LEU A 59 -2.69 -2.89 3.94
CA LEU A 59 -3.86 -2.49 4.70
C LEU A 59 -5.10 -3.29 4.26
N LEU A 60 -5.26 -3.44 2.95
CA LEU A 60 -6.36 -4.21 2.37
C LEU A 60 -6.22 -5.71 2.69
N ALA A 61 -5.01 -6.26 2.66
CA ALA A 61 -4.77 -7.66 3.02
C ALA A 61 -5.18 -7.97 4.46
N GLU A 62 -4.84 -7.09 5.42
CA GLU A 62 -5.33 -7.22 6.79
C GLU A 62 -6.86 -7.12 6.88
N ARG A 63 -7.45 -6.22 6.09
CA ARG A 63 -8.89 -5.93 6.12
C ARG A 63 -9.76 -7.05 5.56
N VAL A 64 -9.30 -7.75 4.52
CA VAL A 64 -10.04 -8.85 3.86
C VAL A 64 -9.76 -10.21 4.51
N GLY A 65 -8.61 -10.36 5.18
CA GLY A 65 -8.26 -11.55 5.94
C GLY A 65 -7.29 -12.49 5.21
N ALA A 66 -7.04 -13.66 5.79
CA ALA A 66 -6.02 -14.59 5.33
C ALA A 66 -6.33 -15.21 3.94
N GLY A 67 -5.27 -15.49 3.18
CA GLY A 67 -5.32 -16.14 1.86
C GLY A 67 -4.90 -15.23 0.70
N ASP A 68 -5.09 -15.69 -0.54
CA ASP A 68 -4.70 -15.00 -1.78
C ASP A 68 -5.76 -13.96 -2.21
N GLN A 69 -6.15 -13.10 -1.28
CA GLN A 69 -7.24 -12.15 -1.45
C GLN A 69 -6.80 -10.80 -2.03
N VAL A 70 -5.50 -10.47 -1.98
CA VAL A 70 -4.96 -9.22 -2.55
C VAL A 70 -3.81 -9.53 -3.50
N ILE A 71 -3.95 -9.12 -4.75
CA ILE A 71 -2.90 -9.16 -5.78
C ILE A 71 -2.45 -7.74 -6.04
N ALA A 72 -1.18 -7.44 -5.77
CA ALA A 72 -0.59 -6.12 -6.02
C ALA A 72 0.32 -6.15 -7.24
N VAL A 73 0.15 -5.19 -8.14
CA VAL A 73 0.93 -5.07 -9.37
C VAL A 73 1.48 -3.65 -9.48
N GLU A 74 2.80 -3.51 -9.45
CA GLU A 74 3.50 -2.25 -9.71
C GLU A 74 4.28 -2.35 -11.02
N PRO A 75 3.89 -1.62 -12.07
CA PRO A 75 4.65 -1.56 -13.30
C PRO A 75 5.99 -0.85 -13.06
N ARG A 76 7.07 -1.61 -12.94
CA ARG A 76 8.41 -1.01 -13.02
C ARG A 76 8.69 -0.64 -14.47
N GLY A 77 8.77 0.66 -14.74
CA GLY A 77 9.14 1.15 -16.05
C GLY A 77 10.51 0.61 -16.47
N SER A 78 10.57 -0.10 -17.60
CA SER A 78 11.78 -0.10 -18.41
C SER A 78 11.96 1.33 -18.93
N PRO A 79 13.16 1.93 -18.85
CA PRO A 79 13.39 3.18 -19.56
C PRO A 79 13.13 2.89 -21.03
N ARG A 80 11.99 3.36 -21.55
CA ARG A 80 11.78 3.41 -22.99
C ARG A 80 12.96 4.24 -23.51
N SER A 81 13.91 3.59 -24.17
CA SER A 81 14.88 4.27 -25.00
C SER A 81 14.04 5.10 -25.97
N LYS A 82 13.99 6.40 -25.76
CA LYS A 82 13.46 7.31 -26.76
C LYS A 82 14.43 7.18 -27.93
N GLY A 83 13.99 6.47 -28.97
CA GLY A 83 14.63 6.53 -30.28
C GLY A 83 14.48 7.91 -30.88
#